data_AF-A0A376FF45-F1
#
_entry.id   AF-A0A376FF45-F1
#
_cell.length_a   1.000
_cell.length_b   1.000
_cell.length_c   1.000
_cell.angle_alpha   90.00
_cell.angle_beta   90.00
_cell.angle_gamma   90.00
#
_symmetry.space_group_name_H-M   'P 1'
#
loop_
_entity.id
_entity.type
_entity.pdbx_description
1 polymer ?
#
loop_
_entity_poly.entity_id
_entity_poly.type
_entity_poly.pdbx_seq_one_letter_code
_entity_poly.pdbx_strand_id
1 'polypeptide(L)'
;MYMPPPNSEDVAKIRLIGPPMSYGIYQYDKTGKEIGGWVLKHNRYLNPFLGSTKDIGLPKVTGKKYDKDYFETLIVPDEKTTVQHALYQGCNVSLTFTPEKKKIYEGHISYSDKTGYCVLYMKEVALDTVNGIYIEKDFVQ
;
A
#
# COMPACT_ATOMS: atom_id res chain seq x y z
N MET A 1 -7.62 3.04 -13.46
CA MET A 1 -7.71 3.37 -12.03
C MET A 1 -7.79 2.04 -11.30
N TYR A 2 -7.17 1.91 -10.13
CA TYR A 2 -7.25 0.67 -9.36
C TYR A 2 -8.71 0.37 -9.00
N MET A 3 -9.12 -0.88 -9.21
CA MET A 3 -10.41 -1.39 -8.79
C MET A 3 -10.15 -2.51 -7.78
N PRO A 4 -10.50 -2.31 -6.49
CA PRO A 4 -10.29 -3.34 -5.49
C PRO A 4 -11.13 -4.58 -5.80
N PRO A 5 -10.66 -5.78 -5.43
CA PRO A 5 -11.48 -6.98 -5.49
C PRO A 5 -12.68 -6.86 -4.53
N PRO A 6 -13.73 -7.69 -4.72
CA PRO A 6 -14.82 -7.79 -3.77
C PRO A 6 -14.33 -8.16 -2.38
N ASN A 7 -15.01 -7.66 -1.35
CA ASN A 7 -14.73 -8.07 0.02
C ASN A 7 -15.12 -9.53 0.21
N SER A 8 -14.15 -10.37 0.60
CA SER A 8 -14.32 -11.79 0.86
C SER A 8 -13.54 -12.19 2.09
N GLU A 9 -13.80 -13.39 2.62
CA GLU A 9 -13.11 -13.87 3.82
C GLU A 9 -11.60 -13.96 3.63
N ASP A 10 -11.14 -14.34 2.43
CA ASP A 10 -9.72 -14.59 2.14
C ASP A 10 -8.96 -13.33 1.72
N VAL A 11 -9.64 -12.20 1.47
CA VAL A 11 -9.02 -11.03 0.87
C VAL A 11 -7.91 -10.45 1.74
N ALA A 12 -6.78 -10.14 1.09
CA ALA A 12 -5.70 -9.41 1.70
C ALA A 12 -5.99 -7.90 1.67
N LYS A 13 -5.38 -7.15 2.59
CA LYS A 13 -5.65 -5.72 2.77
C LYS A 13 -4.34 -4.95 2.79
N ILE A 14 -4.36 -3.71 2.31
CA ILE A 14 -3.18 -2.86 2.28
C ILE A 14 -3.52 -1.43 2.66
N ARG A 15 -2.64 -0.81 3.44
CA ARG A 15 -2.60 0.62 3.72
C ARG A 15 -1.33 1.20 3.09
N LEU A 16 -1.47 2.27 2.31
CA LEU A 16 -0.34 2.99 1.72
C LEU A 16 -0.23 4.38 2.39
N ILE A 17 0.78 4.56 3.23
CA ILE A 17 1.06 5.78 3.99
C ILE A 17 1.85 6.76 3.13
N GLY A 18 1.28 7.95 2.95
CA GLY A 18 1.81 8.99 2.09
C GLY A 18 0.74 9.47 1.11
N PRO A 19 1.11 10.36 0.18
CA PRO A 19 0.16 11.01 -0.72
C PRO A 19 -0.61 9.99 -1.58
N PRO A 20 -1.92 9.77 -1.40
CA PRO A 20 -2.65 8.72 -2.11
C PRO A 20 -2.55 8.79 -3.64
N MET A 21 -2.52 9.99 -4.23
CA MET A 21 -2.42 10.17 -5.69
C MET A 21 -1.07 9.77 -6.29
N SER A 22 -0.07 9.55 -5.44
CA SER A 22 1.26 9.07 -5.87
C SER A 22 1.33 7.54 -5.99
N TYR A 23 0.29 6.82 -5.57
CA TYR A 23 0.33 5.36 -5.49
C TYR A 23 -0.42 4.67 -6.63
N GLY A 24 0.19 3.62 -7.17
CA GLY A 24 -0.42 2.64 -8.06
C GLY A 24 -0.33 1.23 -7.48
N ILE A 25 -1.34 0.41 -7.75
CA ILE A 25 -1.35 -1.01 -7.40
C ILE A 25 -1.60 -1.81 -8.67
N TYR A 26 -0.74 -2.79 -8.94
CA TYR A 26 -0.79 -3.66 -10.11
C TYR A 26 -0.65 -5.12 -9.65
N GLN A 27 -1.64 -5.96 -9.96
CA GLN A 27 -1.62 -7.38 -9.63
C GLN A 27 -1.54 -8.21 -10.90
N TYR A 28 -0.83 -9.34 -10.85
CA TYR A 28 -0.69 -10.26 -11.96
C TYR A 28 -1.36 -11.58 -11.59
N ASP A 29 -2.39 -11.95 -12.35
CA ASP A 29 -3.06 -13.24 -12.16
C ASP A 29 -2.14 -14.40 -12.56
N LYS A 30 -2.60 -15.64 -12.35
CA LYS A 30 -1.83 -16.86 -12.68
C LYS A 30 -1.49 -17.01 -14.17
N THR A 31 -2.18 -16.28 -15.05
CA THR A 31 -1.90 -16.25 -16.50
C THR A 31 -0.92 -15.15 -16.88
N GLY A 32 -0.46 -14.33 -15.92
CA GLY A 32 0.42 -13.20 -16.12
C GLY A 32 -0.31 -11.94 -16.58
N LYS A 33 -1.65 -11.93 -16.58
CA LYS A 33 -2.43 -10.76 -16.95
C LYS A 33 -2.36 -9.72 -15.82
N GLU A 34 -1.92 -8.52 -16.18
CA GLU A 34 -1.90 -7.38 -15.27
C GLU A 34 -3.30 -6.78 -15.11
N ILE A 35 -3.69 -6.55 -13.86
CA ILE A 35 -4.86 -5.77 -13.46
C ILE A 35 -4.43 -4.68 -12.48
N GLY A 36 -4.89 -3.44 -12.67
CA GLY A 36 -4.58 -2.39 -11.71
C GLY A 36 -4.56 -0.96 -12.24
N GLY A 37 -3.83 -0.10 -11.53
CA GLY A 37 -3.60 1.28 -11.89
C GLY A 37 -3.43 2.20 -10.67
N TRP A 38 -3.45 3.52 -10.92
CA TRP A 38 -3.43 4.53 -9.86
C TRP A 38 -4.62 4.40 -8.92
N VAL A 39 -4.38 4.51 -7.61
CA VAL A 39 -5.41 4.34 -6.58
C VAL A 39 -6.42 5.50 -6.53
N LEU A 40 -6.03 6.66 -7.04
CA LEU A 40 -6.89 7.83 -7.28
C LEU A 40 -6.67 8.36 -8.70
N LYS A 41 -7.62 9.19 -9.18
CA LYS A 41 -7.51 9.82 -10.50
C LYS A 41 -6.28 10.72 -10.56
N HIS A 42 -5.24 10.27 -11.25
CA HIS A 42 -3.99 11.00 -11.37
C HIS A 42 -3.98 11.86 -12.63
N ASN A 43 -3.94 13.18 -12.46
CA ASN A 43 -3.50 14.13 -13.50
C ASN A 43 -2.22 14.81 -13.03
N ARG A 44 -1.08 14.32 -13.55
CA ARG A 44 0.27 14.76 -13.17
C ARG A 44 0.58 16.24 -13.44
N TYR A 45 -0.25 16.93 -14.23
CA TYR A 45 -0.06 18.34 -14.60
C TYR A 45 -0.99 19.30 -13.84
N LEU A 46 -2.03 18.80 -13.16
CA LEU A 46 -3.14 19.63 -12.69
C LEU A 46 -3.55 19.39 -11.23
N ASN A 47 -2.91 18.47 -10.50
CA ASN A 47 -3.29 18.21 -9.11
C ASN A 47 -2.30 18.86 -8.14
N PRO A 48 -2.62 20.05 -7.61
CA PRO A 48 -1.90 20.62 -6.48
C PRO A 48 -2.15 19.84 -5.18
N PHE A 49 -3.22 19.04 -5.13
CA PHE A 49 -3.58 18.20 -4.00
C PHE A 49 -3.18 16.75 -4.29
N LEU A 50 -2.45 16.11 -3.38
CA LEU A 50 -1.96 14.75 -3.55
C LEU A 50 -2.97 13.67 -3.09
N GLY A 51 -4.26 14.02 -3.10
CA GLY A 51 -5.35 13.19 -2.60
C GLY A 51 -5.56 13.32 -1.10
N SER A 52 -6.69 12.84 -0.61
CA SER A 52 -7.02 12.76 0.81
C SER A 52 -7.05 11.32 1.29
N THR A 53 -6.95 11.14 2.60
CA THR A 53 -7.06 9.84 3.25
C THR A 53 -8.30 9.06 2.83
N LYS A 54 -8.13 7.76 2.55
CA LYS A 54 -9.21 6.77 2.41
C LYS A 54 -9.01 5.69 3.48
N ASP A 55 -9.89 5.69 4.47
CA ASP A 55 -9.88 4.76 5.60
C ASP A 55 -11.05 3.78 5.48
N ILE A 56 -10.76 2.47 5.46
CA ILE A 56 -11.78 1.40 5.46
C ILE A 56 -11.84 0.68 6.82
N GLY A 57 -11.18 1.21 7.84
CA GLY A 57 -11.16 0.69 9.20
C GLY A 57 -10.12 -0.39 9.44
N LEU A 58 -8.99 -0.38 8.71
CA LEU A 58 -7.91 -1.33 9.00
C LEU A 58 -7.32 -1.09 10.41
N PRO A 59 -6.94 -2.13 11.15
CA PRO A 59 -6.25 -1.97 12.43
C PRO A 59 -4.98 -1.13 12.29
N LYS A 60 -4.66 -0.39 13.34
CA LYS A 60 -3.52 0.52 13.41
C LYS A 60 -2.46 -0.07 14.34
N VAL A 61 -1.19 0.04 13.95
CA VAL A 61 -0.06 -0.41 14.77
C VAL A 61 -0.04 0.40 16.07
N THR A 62 0.05 -0.30 17.19
CA THR A 62 0.01 0.32 18.52
C THR A 62 1.23 1.23 18.72
N GLY A 63 0.99 2.47 19.14
CA GLY A 63 2.05 3.48 19.34
C GLY A 63 2.53 4.19 18.07
N LYS A 64 2.08 3.78 16.88
CA LYS A 64 2.39 4.45 15.62
C LYS A 64 1.44 5.63 15.39
N LYS A 65 1.99 6.77 14.96
CA LYS A 65 1.20 7.93 14.53
C LYS A 65 0.81 7.80 13.06
N TYR A 66 -0.43 8.21 12.75
CA TYR A 66 -1.02 8.16 11.41
C TYR A 66 -1.38 9.59 10.95
N ASP A 67 -0.43 10.51 11.10
CA ASP A 67 -0.63 11.95 10.86
C ASP A 67 -0.51 12.33 9.37
N LYS A 68 0.10 11.45 8.56
CA LYS A 68 0.16 11.58 7.11
C LYS A 68 -1.12 11.03 6.47
N ASP A 69 -1.47 11.54 5.30
CA ASP A 69 -2.52 10.91 4.50
C ASP A 69 -2.18 9.45 4.17
N TYR A 70 -3.22 8.64 3.99
CA TYR A 70 -3.06 7.24 3.60
C TYR A 70 -4.22 6.72 2.76
N PHE A 71 -3.99 5.63 2.03
CA PHE A 71 -5.02 4.95 1.26
C PHE A 71 -5.14 3.50 1.67
N GLU A 72 -6.32 3.09 2.12
CA GLU A 72 -6.64 1.71 2.45
C GLU A 72 -7.48 1.06 1.36
N THR A 73 -7.12 -0.18 1.04
CA THR A 73 -7.85 -0.96 0.05
C THR A 73 -7.64 -2.46 0.22
N LEU A 74 -8.38 -3.22 -0.58
CA LEU A 74 -8.30 -4.67 -0.65
C LEU A 74 -7.40 -5.05 -1.83
N ILE A 75 -6.71 -6.18 -1.74
CA ILE A 75 -5.89 -6.76 -2.82
C ILE A 75 -6.15 -8.27 -2.90
N VAL A 76 -6.05 -8.83 -4.11
CA VAL A 76 -6.23 -10.28 -4.31
C VAL A 76 -5.07 -11.02 -3.66
N PRO A 77 -5.32 -11.99 -2.76
CA PRO A 77 -4.26 -12.81 -2.17
C PRO A 77 -3.68 -13.78 -3.21
N ASP A 78 -2.46 -14.27 -2.97
CA ASP A 78 -1.73 -15.23 -3.80
C ASP A 78 -1.42 -14.75 -5.24
N GLU A 79 -1.72 -13.49 -5.56
CA GLU A 79 -1.39 -12.82 -6.83
C GLU A 79 -0.25 -11.82 -6.63
N LYS A 80 0.80 -11.96 -7.44
CA LYS A 80 1.96 -11.08 -7.39
C LYS A 80 1.50 -9.62 -7.53
N THR A 81 1.83 -8.80 -6.54
CA THR A 81 1.34 -7.44 -6.39
C THR A 81 2.51 -6.47 -6.40
N THR A 82 2.47 -5.50 -7.30
CA THR A 82 3.42 -4.40 -7.36
C THR A 82 2.74 -3.12 -6.88
N VAL A 83 3.31 -2.53 -5.84
CA VAL A 83 2.97 -1.19 -5.38
C VAL A 83 3.98 -0.22 -5.98
N GLN A 84 3.49 0.74 -6.76
CA GLN A 84 4.28 1.81 -7.31
C GLN A 84 4.02 3.10 -6.54
N HIS A 85 5.08 3.86 -6.29
CA HIS A 85 5.02 5.24 -5.85
C HIS A 85 5.71 6.13 -6.88
N ALA A 86 5.01 7.14 -7.43
CA ALA A 86 5.58 8.08 -8.38
C ALA A 86 5.10 9.52 -8.16
N LEU A 87 6.03 10.47 -8.23
CA LEU A 87 5.80 11.90 -8.26
C LEU A 87 6.33 12.49 -9.57
N TYR A 88 5.66 13.50 -10.12
CA TYR A 88 6.13 14.18 -11.34
C TYR A 88 7.51 14.83 -11.11
N GLN A 89 8.49 14.48 -11.94
CA GLN A 89 9.91 14.89 -11.81
C GLN A 89 10.55 14.60 -10.45
N GLY A 90 10.01 13.64 -9.69
CA GLY A 90 10.46 13.33 -8.35
C GLY A 90 10.77 11.86 -8.16
N CYS A 91 10.45 11.37 -6.96
CA CYS A 91 10.57 9.97 -6.59
C CYS A 91 9.78 9.04 -7.53
N ASN A 92 10.40 7.95 -7.97
CA ASN A 92 9.73 6.83 -8.61
C ASN A 92 10.34 5.52 -8.09
N VAL A 93 9.55 4.74 -7.36
CA VAL A 93 9.98 3.48 -6.75
C VAL A 93 8.84 2.48 -6.79
N SER A 94 9.16 1.21 -6.96
CA SER A 94 8.20 0.11 -6.93
C SER A 94 8.68 -0.97 -5.98
N LEU A 95 7.74 -1.61 -5.29
CA LEU A 95 7.97 -2.78 -4.46
C LEU A 95 6.99 -3.87 -4.89
N THR A 96 7.50 -5.08 -5.07
CA THR A 96 6.70 -6.23 -5.47
C THR A 96 6.72 -7.27 -4.39
N PHE A 97 5.57 -7.89 -4.13
CA PHE A 97 5.42 -8.99 -3.18
C PHE A 97 4.20 -9.85 -3.52
N THR A 98 4.04 -10.99 -2.84
CA THR A 98 2.84 -11.82 -2.94
C THR A 98 2.06 -11.76 -1.63
N PRO A 99 0.88 -11.11 -1.59
CA PRO A 99 0.08 -11.02 -0.38
C PRO A 99 -0.53 -12.37 -0.03
N GLU A 100 -0.46 -12.75 1.25
CA GLU A 100 -1.10 -13.94 1.77
C GLU A 100 -2.55 -13.66 2.17
N LYS A 101 -3.38 -14.71 2.16
CA LYS A 101 -4.79 -14.63 2.57
C LYS A 101 -4.97 -14.02 3.94
N LYS A 102 -5.99 -13.18 4.09
CA LYS A 102 -6.41 -12.54 5.36
C LYS A 102 -5.38 -11.59 5.99
N LYS A 103 -4.21 -11.41 5.40
CA LYS A 103 -3.16 -10.54 5.92
C LYS A 103 -3.42 -9.07 5.63
N ILE A 104 -2.74 -8.23 6.39
CA ILE A 104 -2.79 -6.78 6.30
C ILE A 104 -1.37 -6.29 6.09
N TYR A 105 -1.17 -5.44 5.09
CA TYR A 105 0.12 -4.86 4.76
C TYR A 105 0.08 -3.35 4.92
N GLU A 106 1.20 -2.76 5.34
CA GLU A 106 1.37 -1.33 5.42
C GLU A 106 2.63 -0.90 4.68
N GLY A 107 2.42 -0.11 3.62
CA GLY A 107 3.47 0.47 2.81
C GLY A 107 3.75 1.91 3.25
N HIS A 108 5.01 2.29 3.42
CA HIS A 108 5.42 3.65 3.78
C HIS A 108 6.51 4.14 2.85
N ILE A 109 6.27 5.28 2.19
CA ILE A 109 7.30 5.98 1.43
C ILE A 109 8.15 6.85 2.35
N SER A 110 9.47 6.69 2.26
CA SER A 110 10.44 7.61 2.86
C SER A 110 11.19 8.36 1.77
N TYR A 111 11.28 9.68 1.93
CA TYR A 111 12.05 10.57 1.05
C TYR A 111 13.40 10.99 1.65
N SER A 112 13.68 10.61 2.90
CA SER A 112 14.81 11.12 3.68
C SER A 112 15.74 10.02 4.20
N ASP A 113 15.30 8.76 4.25
CA ASP A 113 16.11 7.69 4.86
C ASP A 113 17.39 7.38 4.07
N LYS A 114 17.43 7.75 2.78
CA LYS A 114 18.61 7.61 1.94
C LYS A 114 18.82 8.85 1.08
N THR A 115 19.93 9.56 1.30
CA THR A 115 20.26 10.78 0.54
C THR A 115 20.24 10.54 -0.96
N GLY A 116 19.45 11.34 -1.69
CA GLY A 116 19.30 11.24 -3.15
C GLY A 116 18.34 10.15 -3.65
N TYR A 117 17.70 9.40 -2.76
CA TYR A 117 16.78 8.32 -3.12
C TYR A 117 15.50 8.38 -2.27
N CYS A 118 14.43 7.81 -2.81
CA CYS A 118 13.25 7.47 -2.03
C CYS A 118 13.14 5.95 -1.90
N VAL A 119 12.61 5.50 -0.77
CA VAL A 119 12.50 4.08 -0.43
C VAL A 119 11.08 3.76 -0.01
N LEU A 120 10.47 2.80 -0.68
CA LEU A 120 9.17 2.26 -0.30
C LEU A 120 9.40 1.04 0.58
N TYR A 121 9.02 1.15 1.85
CA TYR A 121 9.02 0.04 2.80
C TYR A 121 7.65 -0.61 2.82
N MET A 122 7.62 -1.92 3.03
CA MET A 122 6.38 -2.68 3.24
C MET A 122 6.56 -3.58 4.45
N LYS A 123 5.56 -3.61 5.35
CA LYS A 123 5.51 -4.49 6.52
C LYS A 123 4.14 -5.18 6.60
N GLU A 124 4.10 -6.36 7.22
CA GLU A 124 2.83 -6.97 7.65
C GLU A 124 2.36 -6.29 8.94
N VAL A 125 1.08 -6.00 9.06
CA VAL A 125 0.43 -5.58 10.31
C VAL A 125 -0.28 -6.78 10.92
N ALA A 126 0.24 -7.29 12.02
CA ALA A 126 -0.23 -8.52 12.66
C ALA A 126 -0.67 -8.26 14.11
N LEU A 127 -1.73 -8.97 14.55
CA LEU A 127 -2.12 -9.01 15.95
C LEU A 127 -1.10 -9.83 16.73
N ASP A 128 -0.45 -9.22 17.70
CA ASP A 128 0.21 -9.92 18.80
C ASP A 128 -0.86 -10.42 19.76
N THR A 129 -1.14 -11.73 19.70
CA THR A 129 -2.18 -12.36 20.51
C THR A 129 -1.85 -12.42 22.00
N VAL A 130 -0.58 -12.28 22.38
CA VAL A 130 -0.16 -12.26 23.79
C VAL A 130 -0.53 -10.94 24.43
N ASN A 131 -0.28 -9.84 23.73
CA ASN A 131 -0.46 -8.48 24.24
C ASN A 131 -1.75 -7.81 23.77
N GLY A 132 -2.48 -8.41 22.81
CA GLY A 132 -3.72 -7.85 22.26
C GLY A 132 -3.52 -6.57 21.43
N ILE A 133 -2.32 -6.37 20.87
CA ILE A 133 -1.91 -5.16 20.15
C ILE A 133 -1.50 -5.49 18.71
N TYR A 134 -1.59 -4.52 17.81
CA TYR A 134 -1.10 -4.69 16.44
C TYR A 134 0.34 -4.20 16.33
N ILE A 135 1.19 -5.02 15.72
CA ILE A 135 2.62 -4.77 15.51
C ILE A 135 2.99 -4.92 14.05
N GLU A 136 4.12 -4.33 13.66
CA GLU A 136 4.72 -4.55 12.34
C GLU A 136 5.60 -5.82 12.37
N LYS A 137 5.51 -6.62 11.31
CA LYS A 137 6.38 -7.78 11.07
C LYS A 137 7.03 -7.69 9.70
N ASP A 138 8.26 -8.19 9.62
CA ASP A 138 8.88 -8.51 8.35
C ASP A 138 8.16 -9.68 7.69
N PHE A 139 8.03 -9.61 6.36
CA PHE A 139 7.52 -10.70 5.54
C PHE A 139 8.41 -10.85 4.31
N VAL A 140 8.33 -12.01 3.65
CA VAL A 140 9.13 -12.29 2.46
C VAL A 140 8.52 -11.53 1.28
N GLN A 141 9.28 -10.58 0.74
CA GLN A 141 8.94 -9.82 -0.46
C GLN A 141 9.26 -10.61 -1.73
#